data_AF-A0A418NC35-F1
#
_entry.id   AF-A0A418NC35-F1
#
_cell.length_a   1.000
_cell.length_b   1.000
_cell.length_c   1.000
_cell.angle_alpha   90.00
_cell.angle_beta   90.00
_cell.angle_gamma   90.00
#
_symmetry.space_group_name_H-M   'P 1'
#
loop_
_entity.id
_entity.type
_entity.pdbx_description
1 polymer ?
#
loop_
_entity_poly.entity_id
_entity_poly.type
_entity_poly.pdbx_seq_one_letter_code
_entity_poly.pdbx_strand_id
1 'polypeptide(L)'
;MKGRGFFLALASLLVLLGCSSDDSDDNGNQQSEYYFRFKVDGSQISYDYLPESQINLTGSILFDSGTGNYVASIVGIENIFETNPLNRVTLFLSDSADIVTGVDYTNIVGEGDRTPSSVFLMSYYYEQGNLYSAALNTGPTALYELASVTFTEITETKISGTFYGTLLLYDLSGGTVELLNTLVVSEGVFAVPRY
;
A
#
# COMPACT_ATOMS: atom_id res chain seq x y z
N MET A 1 39.22 -40.29 70.06
CA MET A 1 38.71 -38.90 70.16
C MET A 1 37.60 -38.71 69.14
N LYS A 2 36.44 -38.19 69.59
CA LYS A 2 35.37 -37.43 68.87
C LYS A 2 35.04 -37.90 67.43
N GLY A 3 33.88 -38.42 67.07
CA GLY A 3 32.53 -38.23 67.62
C GLY A 3 31.69 -37.33 66.69
N ARG A 4 30.43 -37.75 66.48
CA ARG A 4 29.27 -37.06 65.86
C ARG A 4 29.16 -37.24 64.33
N GLY A 5 28.11 -37.87 63.79
CA GLY A 5 26.66 -37.67 64.07
C GLY A 5 26.21 -36.51 63.18
N PHE A 6 25.19 -36.60 62.32
CA PHE A 6 23.78 -36.93 62.55
C PHE A 6 23.15 -36.99 61.12
N PHE A 7 22.28 -37.96 60.78
CA PHE A 7 20.79 -37.82 60.71
C PHE A 7 20.32 -36.75 59.70
N LEU A 8 19.27 -36.89 58.90
CA LEU A 8 18.18 -37.84 58.74
C LEU A 8 17.52 -37.38 57.41
N ALA A 9 17.46 -38.21 56.38
CA ALA A 9 16.29 -38.98 55.92
C ALA A 9 15.08 -38.20 55.40
N LEU A 10 14.44 -38.85 54.42
CA LEU A 10 13.01 -38.84 54.12
C LEU A 10 12.48 -37.53 53.49
N ALA A 11 11.55 -37.54 52.55
CA ALA A 11 10.71 -38.57 51.95
C ALA A 11 10.27 -37.98 50.59
N SER A 12 10.29 -38.73 49.51
CA SER A 12 9.10 -39.45 49.02
C SER A 12 7.90 -38.55 48.73
N LEU A 13 7.54 -38.43 47.46
CA LEU A 13 6.22 -38.72 46.86
C LEU A 13 6.20 -38.02 45.48
N LEU A 14 6.22 -38.75 44.36
CA LEU A 14 5.03 -39.32 43.68
C LEU A 14 3.93 -38.28 43.51
N VAL A 15 3.61 -37.92 42.26
CA VAL A 15 2.30 -38.17 41.61
C VAL A 15 2.45 -38.04 40.08
N LEU A 16 2.06 -39.12 39.40
CA LEU A 16 1.82 -39.27 37.96
C LEU A 16 0.50 -38.58 37.55
N LEU A 17 0.23 -38.56 36.23
CA LEU A 17 -1.06 -38.26 35.55
C LEU A 17 -1.24 -36.75 35.31
N GLY A 18 -1.48 -36.23 34.11
CA GLY A 18 -2.06 -36.80 32.89
C GLY A 18 -3.20 -35.88 32.44
N CYS A 19 -3.09 -35.25 31.27
CA CYS A 19 -4.17 -34.73 30.42
C CYS A 19 -3.49 -34.28 29.11
N SER A 20 -3.69 -35.01 28.00
CA SER A 20 -4.87 -34.94 27.12
C SER A 20 -4.82 -33.69 26.25
N SER A 21 -4.93 -33.94 24.94
CA SER A 21 -5.02 -32.98 23.84
C SER A 21 -5.77 -31.69 24.21
N ASP A 22 -5.16 -30.56 23.90
CA ASP A 22 -5.90 -29.42 23.40
C ASP A 22 -5.37 -29.13 22.00
N ASP A 23 -6.24 -29.36 21.03
CA ASP A 23 -6.27 -28.62 19.77
C ASP A 23 -6.42 -27.15 20.15
N SER A 24 -5.32 -26.50 20.48
CA SER A 24 -5.29 -25.05 20.48
C SER A 24 -5.19 -24.65 19.02
N ASP A 25 -6.34 -24.30 18.45
CA ASP A 25 -6.47 -23.49 17.25
C ASP A 25 -5.29 -22.54 17.19
N ASP A 26 -4.42 -22.78 16.21
CA ASP A 26 -3.39 -21.84 15.80
C ASP A 26 -4.17 -20.63 15.28
N ASN A 27 -4.58 -19.74 16.19
CA ASN A 27 -4.90 -18.35 15.91
C ASN A 27 -3.59 -17.67 15.52
N GLY A 28 -3.00 -18.20 14.45
CA GLY A 28 -1.90 -17.63 13.74
C GLY A 28 -2.35 -16.24 13.38
N ASN A 29 -1.72 -15.29 14.05
CA ASN A 29 -1.70 -13.89 13.68
C ASN A 29 -1.10 -13.82 12.26
N GLN A 30 -1.88 -14.21 11.26
CA GLN A 30 -1.54 -14.09 9.85
C GLN A 30 -1.55 -12.60 9.58
N GLN A 31 -0.37 -12.00 9.68
CA GLN A 31 -0.09 -10.72 9.06
C GLN A 31 -0.68 -10.81 7.65
N SER A 32 -1.72 -10.01 7.38
CA SER A 32 -2.48 -10.11 6.16
C SER A 32 -1.52 -10.06 4.97
N GLU A 33 -1.75 -10.91 3.96
CA GLU A 33 -0.97 -10.89 2.72
C GLU A 33 -1.10 -9.55 1.96
N TYR A 34 -2.10 -8.74 2.34
CA TYR A 34 -2.38 -7.43 1.78
C TYR A 34 -1.88 -6.30 2.70
N TYR A 35 -1.22 -5.32 2.09
CA TYR A 35 -0.68 -4.14 2.75
C TYR A 35 -0.46 -3.01 1.75
N PHE A 36 -0.28 -1.80 2.29
CA PHE A 36 0.18 -0.64 1.54
C PHE A 36 1.22 0.10 2.36
N ARG A 37 2.46 0.25 1.90
CA ARG A 37 3.53 0.89 2.66
C ARG A 37 4.38 1.79 1.79
N PHE A 38 4.72 2.97 2.28
CA PHE A 38 5.52 3.96 1.57
C PHE A 38 6.12 4.96 2.56
N LYS A 39 6.96 5.87 2.07
CA LYS A 39 7.47 7.01 2.82
C LYS A 39 7.01 8.31 2.20
N VAL A 40 6.56 9.22 3.04
CA VAL A 40 6.24 10.61 2.71
C VAL A 40 7.29 11.50 3.35
N ASP A 41 8.10 12.17 2.52
CA ASP A 41 9.23 13.00 2.97
C ASP A 41 10.12 12.29 4.01
N GLY A 42 10.35 10.98 3.79
CA GLY A 42 11.14 10.12 4.67
C GLY A 42 10.39 9.47 5.83
N SER A 43 9.16 9.90 6.14
CA SER A 43 8.32 9.33 7.20
C SER A 43 7.52 8.14 6.70
N GLN A 44 7.64 6.98 7.36
CA GLN A 44 6.94 5.76 6.93
C GLN A 44 5.44 5.82 7.22
N ILE A 45 4.66 5.48 6.21
CA ILE A 45 3.21 5.26 6.25
C ILE A 45 2.95 3.79 5.94
N SER A 46 2.04 3.16 6.69
CA SER A 46 1.66 1.76 6.50
C SER A 46 0.17 1.59 6.76
N TYR A 47 -0.51 0.94 5.82
CA TYR A 47 -1.91 0.57 5.93
C TYR A 47 -1.99 -0.95 5.98
N ASP A 48 -2.49 -1.46 7.10
CA ASP A 48 -2.80 -2.88 7.25
C ASP A 48 -4.19 -3.17 6.66
N TYR A 49 -4.38 -4.37 6.11
CA TYR A 49 -5.67 -4.76 5.56
C TYR A 49 -6.65 -5.12 6.68
N LEU A 50 -7.87 -4.56 6.64
CA LEU A 50 -8.87 -4.69 7.70
C LEU A 50 -10.18 -5.36 7.22
N PRO A 51 -10.15 -6.59 6.67
CA PRO A 51 -11.29 -7.18 5.94
C PRO A 51 -12.57 -7.33 6.77
N GLU A 52 -12.43 -7.54 8.08
CA GLU A 52 -13.56 -7.80 8.97
C GLU A 52 -14.36 -6.55 9.32
N SER A 53 -13.73 -5.37 9.23
CA SER A 53 -14.37 -4.10 9.54
C SER A 53 -14.61 -3.26 8.29
N GLN A 54 -13.72 -3.32 7.29
CA GLN A 54 -13.68 -2.37 6.16
C GLN A 54 -12.81 -2.87 4.98
N ILE A 55 -13.24 -2.67 3.72
CA ILE A 55 -12.34 -2.81 2.57
C ILE A 55 -11.57 -1.49 2.40
N ASN A 56 -10.44 -1.38 3.12
CA ASN A 56 -9.60 -0.18 3.13
C ASN A 56 -8.50 -0.20 2.04
N LEU A 57 -8.15 -1.40 1.55
CA LEU A 57 -7.25 -1.62 0.43
C LEU A 57 -8.02 -2.29 -0.72
N THR A 58 -7.84 -1.80 -1.94
CA THR A 58 -8.50 -2.35 -3.12
C THR A 58 -7.68 -2.14 -4.38
N GLY A 59 -7.73 -3.13 -5.28
CA GLY A 59 -7.15 -3.07 -6.60
C GLY A 59 -8.14 -3.60 -7.64
N SER A 60 -8.12 -3.03 -8.83
CA SER A 60 -8.80 -3.58 -10.00
C SER A 60 -7.98 -3.35 -11.26
N ILE A 61 -8.04 -4.30 -12.18
CA ILE A 61 -7.53 -4.17 -13.56
C ILE A 61 -8.60 -4.73 -14.48
N LEU A 62 -9.17 -3.85 -15.30
CA LEU A 62 -10.36 -4.11 -16.10
C LEU A 62 -10.20 -3.49 -17.49
N PHE A 63 -10.86 -4.09 -18.49
CA PHE A 63 -10.99 -3.48 -19.81
C PHE A 63 -12.28 -2.67 -19.87
N ASP A 64 -12.17 -1.37 -20.14
CA ASP A 64 -13.31 -0.49 -20.37
C ASP A 64 -13.67 -0.45 -21.87
N SER A 65 -14.72 -1.19 -22.25
CA SER A 65 -15.22 -1.22 -23.62
C SER A 65 -15.70 0.12 -24.17
N GLY A 66 -16.03 1.09 -23.31
CA GLY A 66 -16.49 2.41 -23.73
C GLY A 66 -15.34 3.27 -24.27
N THR A 67 -14.16 3.16 -23.68
CA THR A 67 -12.95 3.90 -24.09
C THR A 67 -11.97 3.05 -24.90
N GLY A 68 -12.11 1.72 -24.87
CA GLY A 68 -11.18 0.79 -25.49
C GLY A 68 -9.85 0.68 -24.75
N ASN A 69 -9.80 1.08 -23.48
CA ASN A 69 -8.59 1.11 -22.66
C ASN A 69 -8.65 0.07 -21.53
N TYR A 70 -7.49 -0.39 -21.12
CA TYR A 70 -7.28 -1.10 -19.87
C TYR A 70 -7.06 -0.09 -18.75
N VAL A 71 -7.79 -0.29 -17.66
CA VAL A 71 -7.78 0.59 -16.50
C VAL A 71 -7.26 -0.18 -15.30
N ALA A 72 -6.25 0.36 -14.63
CA ALA A 72 -5.81 -0.09 -13.32
C ALA A 72 -6.15 0.96 -12.26
N SER A 73 -6.74 0.53 -11.15
CA SER A 73 -7.05 1.38 -10.00
C SER A 73 -6.58 0.69 -8.74
N ILE A 74 -5.58 1.25 -8.06
CA ILE A 74 -5.07 0.77 -6.78
C ILE A 74 -5.32 1.86 -5.75
N VAL A 75 -6.01 1.54 -4.66
CA VAL A 75 -6.39 2.50 -3.62
C VAL A 75 -6.04 1.94 -2.26
N GLY A 76 -5.39 2.76 -1.45
CA GLY A 76 -5.15 2.50 -0.03
C GLY A 76 -5.71 3.65 0.81
N ILE A 77 -6.47 3.32 1.84
CA ILE A 77 -7.06 4.28 2.77
C ILE A 77 -6.72 3.80 4.18
N GLU A 78 -6.15 4.69 5.01
CA GLU A 78 -5.86 4.34 6.41
C GLU A 78 -7.15 4.06 7.20
N ASN A 79 -8.15 4.94 7.06
CA ASN A 79 -9.43 4.84 7.75
C ASN A 79 -10.58 5.31 6.84
N ILE A 80 -11.47 4.40 6.42
CA ILE A 80 -12.56 4.75 5.50
C ILE A 80 -13.72 5.50 6.18
N PHE A 81 -13.72 5.64 7.51
CA PHE A 81 -14.74 6.41 8.25
C PHE A 81 -14.36 7.87 8.47
N GLU A 82 -13.16 8.28 8.06
CA GLU A 82 -12.74 9.66 8.22
C GLU A 82 -13.53 10.58 7.29
N THR A 83 -14.03 11.69 7.85
CA THR A 83 -14.87 12.65 7.11
C THR A 83 -14.04 13.56 6.22
N ASN A 84 -12.79 13.84 6.61
CA ASN A 84 -11.82 14.54 5.78
C ASN A 84 -10.98 13.48 5.06
N PRO A 85 -10.83 13.52 3.73
CA PRO A 85 -9.94 12.59 3.06
C PRO A 85 -8.50 12.88 3.49
N LEU A 86 -7.98 12.07 4.41
CA LEU A 86 -6.60 12.09 4.87
C LEU A 86 -6.01 10.69 4.68
N ASN A 87 -4.70 10.61 4.47
CA ASN A 87 -3.95 9.36 4.37
C ASN A 87 -4.60 8.37 3.38
N ARG A 88 -4.95 8.90 2.21
CA ARG A 88 -5.53 8.15 1.10
C ARG A 88 -4.63 8.28 -0.11
N VAL A 89 -4.11 7.15 -0.56
CA VAL A 89 -3.29 7.03 -1.76
C VAL A 89 -4.11 6.41 -2.89
N THR A 90 -3.90 6.88 -4.11
CA THR A 90 -4.54 6.34 -5.32
C THR A 90 -3.53 6.31 -6.45
N LEU A 91 -3.42 5.15 -7.09
CA LEU A 91 -2.70 4.94 -8.34
C LEU A 91 -3.76 4.57 -9.39
N PHE A 92 -3.86 5.36 -10.44
CA PHE A 92 -4.85 5.17 -11.49
C PHE A 92 -4.19 5.31 -12.86
N LEU A 93 -4.36 4.29 -13.69
CA LEU A 93 -3.76 4.19 -15.02
C LEU A 93 -4.83 3.81 -16.01
N SER A 94 -4.77 4.40 -17.20
CA SER A 94 -5.58 4.02 -18.35
C SER A 94 -4.70 4.03 -19.59
N ASP A 95 -4.59 2.87 -20.24
CA ASP A 95 -3.77 2.65 -21.43
C ASP A 95 -4.55 1.86 -22.48
N SER A 96 -4.35 2.21 -23.75
CA SER A 96 -4.87 1.46 -24.89
C SER A 96 -4.34 0.03 -25.00
N ALA A 97 -3.20 -0.25 -24.37
CA ALA A 97 -2.63 -1.58 -24.29
C ALA A 97 -2.78 -2.19 -22.89
N ASP A 98 -2.70 -3.51 -22.84
CA ASP A 98 -2.77 -4.29 -21.62
C ASP A 98 -1.81 -3.77 -20.54
N ILE A 99 -2.33 -3.69 -19.31
CA ILE A 99 -1.54 -3.39 -18.12
C ILE A 99 -0.94 -4.70 -17.62
N VAL A 100 0.39 -4.80 -17.64
CA VAL A 100 1.15 -6.03 -17.40
C VAL A 100 2.21 -5.82 -16.32
N THR A 101 2.72 -6.94 -15.78
CA THR A 101 3.79 -6.91 -14.78
C THR A 101 5.15 -6.60 -15.40
N GLY A 102 6.08 -6.12 -14.58
CA GLY A 102 7.46 -5.87 -14.96
C GLY A 102 7.69 -4.68 -15.90
N VAL A 103 6.66 -3.87 -16.13
CA VAL A 103 6.73 -2.61 -16.89
C VAL A 103 6.70 -1.45 -15.91
N ASP A 104 7.66 -0.54 -16.05
CA ASP A 104 7.66 0.73 -15.33
C ASP A 104 6.77 1.76 -16.05
N TYR A 105 5.58 2.00 -15.49
CA TYR A 105 4.64 2.99 -16.00
C TYR A 105 4.91 4.35 -15.38
N THR A 106 5.11 5.37 -16.20
CA THR A 106 5.40 6.73 -15.74
C THR A 106 4.47 7.77 -16.33
N ASN A 107 4.36 8.92 -15.67
CA ASN A 107 3.55 10.04 -16.14
C ASN A 107 4.25 10.94 -17.17
N ILE A 108 5.55 10.73 -17.43
CA ILE A 108 6.38 11.54 -18.34
C ILE A 108 6.99 10.64 -19.41
N VAL A 109 6.83 11.04 -20.68
CA VAL A 109 7.36 10.31 -21.84
C VAL A 109 8.88 10.21 -21.78
N GLY A 110 9.40 8.98 -21.81
CA GLY A 110 10.83 8.69 -21.85
C GLY A 110 11.50 8.48 -20.49
N GLU A 111 10.78 8.65 -19.38
CA GLU A 111 11.30 8.48 -18.01
C GLU A 111 11.08 7.07 -17.45
N GLY A 112 10.44 6.16 -18.21
CA GLY A 112 10.24 4.76 -17.85
C GLY A 112 10.02 3.89 -19.09
N ASP A 113 9.60 2.65 -18.88
CA ASP A 113 9.33 1.72 -19.99
C ASP A 113 8.12 2.14 -20.81
N ARG A 114 7.10 2.70 -20.13
CA ARG A 114 5.84 3.08 -20.77
C ARG A 114 5.19 4.29 -20.11
N THR A 115 4.67 5.18 -20.93
CA THR A 115 3.75 6.23 -20.48
C THR A 115 2.35 5.86 -20.94
N PRO A 116 1.34 5.76 -20.03
CA PRO A 116 -0.02 5.43 -20.42
C PRO A 116 -0.58 6.37 -21.49
N SER A 117 -1.28 5.82 -22.48
CA SER A 117 -1.80 6.61 -23.60
C SER A 117 -2.98 7.52 -23.24
N SER A 118 -3.67 7.26 -22.12
CA SER A 118 -4.89 8.00 -21.75
C SER A 118 -4.79 8.67 -20.39
N VAL A 119 -4.48 7.94 -19.33
CA VAL A 119 -4.42 8.50 -17.96
C VAL A 119 -3.27 7.88 -17.19
N PHE A 120 -2.57 8.75 -16.47
CA PHE A 120 -1.76 8.40 -15.31
C PHE A 120 -2.17 9.36 -14.20
N LEU A 121 -2.41 8.85 -13.00
CA LEU A 121 -2.60 9.63 -11.80
C LEU A 121 -2.02 8.86 -10.62
N MET A 122 -1.09 9.50 -9.92
CA MET A 122 -0.70 9.14 -8.58
C MET A 122 -1.11 10.30 -7.67
N SER A 123 -1.89 10.01 -6.64
CA SER A 123 -2.36 11.04 -5.72
C SER A 123 -2.32 10.59 -4.27
N TYR A 124 -2.10 11.56 -3.39
CA TYR A 124 -2.09 11.35 -1.95
C TYR A 124 -2.77 12.51 -1.24
N TYR A 125 -3.78 12.19 -0.43
CA TYR A 125 -4.35 13.14 0.50
C TYR A 125 -3.48 13.24 1.75
N TYR A 126 -2.96 14.43 2.00
CA TYR A 126 -2.08 14.71 3.13
C TYR A 126 -2.53 15.98 3.86
N GLU A 127 -1.97 16.24 5.04
CA GLU A 127 -2.15 17.43 5.89
C GLU A 127 -3.38 18.31 5.59
N GLN A 128 -4.35 18.28 6.50
CA GLN A 128 -5.61 19.06 6.40
C GLN A 128 -6.52 18.65 5.22
N GLY A 129 -6.20 17.54 4.53
CA GLY A 129 -7.01 16.98 3.45
C GLY A 129 -6.65 17.54 2.07
N ASN A 130 -5.46 18.12 1.94
CA ASN A 130 -4.96 18.63 0.67
C ASN A 130 -4.57 17.47 -0.26
N LEU A 131 -4.94 17.60 -1.53
CA LEU A 131 -4.63 16.61 -2.56
C LEU A 131 -3.30 16.95 -3.23
N TYR A 132 -2.29 16.15 -2.96
CA TYR A 132 -1.03 16.16 -3.71
C TYR A 132 -1.14 15.16 -4.85
N SER A 133 -0.72 15.54 -6.06
CA SER A 133 -0.82 14.65 -7.21
C SER A 133 0.29 14.82 -8.24
N ALA A 134 0.54 13.74 -8.98
CA ALA A 134 1.25 13.72 -10.24
C ALA A 134 0.31 13.06 -11.27
N ALA A 135 0.02 13.77 -12.36
CA ALA A 135 -0.81 13.25 -13.42
C ALA A 135 -0.03 13.16 -14.74
N LEU A 136 -0.64 12.51 -15.73
CA LEU A 136 -0.10 12.38 -17.07
C LEU A 136 0.29 13.75 -17.65
N ASN A 137 1.57 13.89 -18.00
CA ASN A 137 2.14 15.15 -18.43
C ASN A 137 2.28 15.16 -19.96
N THR A 138 1.22 15.61 -20.65
CA THR A 138 1.16 15.64 -22.13
C THR A 138 1.39 17.03 -22.73
N GLY A 139 1.53 18.06 -21.90
CA GLY A 139 1.70 19.45 -22.32
C GLY A 139 3.17 19.83 -22.56
N PRO A 140 3.42 20.93 -23.30
CA PRO A 140 4.78 21.44 -23.53
C PRO A 140 5.42 22.04 -22.27
N THR A 141 4.59 22.51 -21.33
CA THR A 141 5.03 22.94 -20.00
C THR A 141 4.72 21.82 -19.02
N ALA A 142 5.74 21.32 -18.33
CA ALA A 142 5.54 20.30 -17.31
C ALA A 142 4.75 20.88 -16.13
N LEU A 143 3.56 20.31 -15.89
CA LEU A 143 2.74 20.61 -14.71
C LEU A 143 2.98 19.62 -13.57
N TYR A 144 3.73 18.55 -13.80
CA TYR A 144 3.97 17.52 -12.81
C TYR A 144 5.40 17.02 -12.91
N GLU A 145 5.92 16.63 -11.76
CA GLU A 145 7.19 15.92 -11.64
C GLU A 145 6.98 14.42 -11.89
N LEU A 146 8.09 13.68 -11.99
CA LEU A 146 8.07 12.24 -12.24
C LEU A 146 7.33 11.48 -11.14
N ALA A 147 6.43 10.59 -11.57
CA ALA A 147 5.83 9.54 -10.79
C ALA A 147 5.82 8.24 -11.60
N SER A 148 5.99 7.12 -10.88
CA SER A 148 6.17 5.78 -11.43
C SER A 148 5.36 4.76 -10.64
N VAL A 149 4.83 3.77 -11.34
CA VAL A 149 4.29 2.54 -10.78
C VAL A 149 4.74 1.34 -11.60
N THR A 150 5.14 0.27 -10.91
CA THR A 150 5.47 -1.02 -11.52
C THR A 150 4.63 -2.10 -10.86
N PHE A 151 3.86 -2.85 -11.65
CA PHE A 151 3.16 -4.04 -11.16
C PHE A 151 4.14 -5.23 -11.13
N THR A 152 4.26 -5.89 -10.00
CA THR A 152 5.15 -7.06 -9.82
C THR A 152 4.39 -8.37 -9.88
N GLU A 153 3.12 -8.38 -9.48
CA GLU A 153 2.24 -9.56 -9.50
C GLU A 153 0.80 -9.14 -9.82
N ILE A 154 0.15 -9.83 -10.75
CA ILE A 154 -1.28 -9.68 -11.05
C ILE A 154 -1.86 -11.09 -11.12
N THR A 155 -2.65 -11.48 -10.11
CA THR A 155 -3.38 -12.76 -10.08
C THR A 155 -4.88 -12.52 -10.10
N GLU A 156 -5.68 -13.58 -9.96
CA GLU A 156 -7.13 -13.45 -9.84
C GLU A 156 -7.56 -12.73 -8.55
N THR A 157 -6.78 -12.83 -7.47
CA THR A 157 -7.17 -12.34 -6.13
C THR A 157 -6.28 -11.20 -5.62
N LYS A 158 -5.14 -10.93 -6.25
CA LYS A 158 -4.14 -9.99 -5.73
C LYS A 158 -3.48 -9.20 -6.83
N ILE A 159 -3.18 -7.93 -6.52
CA ILE A 159 -2.28 -7.09 -7.31
C ILE A 159 -1.18 -6.58 -6.38
N SER A 160 0.07 -6.75 -6.77
CA SER A 160 1.23 -6.24 -6.05
C SER A 160 2.11 -5.39 -6.95
N GLY A 161 2.84 -4.46 -6.35
CA GLY A 161 3.72 -3.57 -7.09
C GLY A 161 4.52 -2.62 -6.22
N THR A 162 5.29 -1.78 -6.90
CA THR A 162 6.08 -0.69 -6.33
C THR A 162 5.67 0.63 -6.95
N PHE A 163 5.87 1.72 -6.23
CA PHE A 163 5.60 3.07 -6.75
C PHE A 163 6.45 4.11 -6.04
N TYR A 164 6.69 5.23 -6.72
CA TYR A 164 7.33 6.42 -6.16
C TYR A 164 6.95 7.64 -6.99
N GLY A 165 7.17 8.82 -6.45
CA GLY A 165 7.01 10.04 -7.23
C GLY A 165 7.05 11.30 -6.40
N THR A 166 7.16 12.42 -7.09
CA THR A 166 7.04 13.75 -6.50
C THR A 166 5.67 14.32 -6.84
N LEU A 167 4.85 14.53 -5.81
CA LEU A 167 3.46 14.98 -5.93
C LEU A 167 3.36 16.47 -5.64
N LEU A 168 2.57 17.18 -6.43
CA LEU A 168 2.43 18.63 -6.36
C LEU A 168 1.04 19.03 -5.87
N LEU A 169 0.98 20.09 -5.06
CA LEU A 169 -0.24 20.77 -4.65
C LEU A 169 -0.33 22.10 -5.40
N TYR A 170 -1.37 22.25 -6.23
CA TYR A 170 -1.65 23.47 -6.97
C TYR A 170 -2.86 24.21 -6.41
N ASP A 171 -2.77 25.54 -6.36
CA ASP A 171 -3.92 26.42 -6.26
C ASP A 171 -4.41 26.80 -7.66
N LEU A 172 -5.72 26.68 -7.88
CA LEU A 172 -6.41 27.06 -9.12
C LEU A 172 -7.43 28.18 -8.89
N SER A 173 -7.58 28.66 -7.65
CA SER A 173 -8.63 29.60 -7.25
C SER A 173 -8.41 31.02 -7.77
N GLY A 174 -7.15 31.42 -8.01
CA GLY A 174 -6.75 32.77 -8.44
C GLY A 174 -6.84 33.04 -9.94
N GLY A 175 -7.28 32.08 -10.76
CA GLY A 175 -7.28 32.19 -12.23
C GLY A 175 -5.92 31.93 -12.89
N THR A 176 -4.88 31.69 -12.08
CA THR A 176 -3.56 31.17 -12.46
C THR A 176 -3.30 29.87 -11.73
N VAL A 177 -2.46 29.02 -12.33
CA VAL A 177 -1.99 27.78 -11.69
C VAL A 177 -0.77 28.13 -10.85
N GLU A 178 -0.90 28.05 -9.52
CA GLU A 178 0.18 28.36 -8.59
C GLU A 178 0.60 27.12 -7.82
N LEU A 179 1.89 26.77 -7.89
CA LEU A 179 2.45 25.68 -7.08
C LEU A 179 2.53 26.14 -5.62
N LEU A 180 1.77 25.48 -4.76
CA LEU A 180 1.76 25.75 -3.32
C LEU A 180 2.79 24.93 -2.57
N ASN A 181 2.89 23.64 -2.88
CA ASN A 181 3.74 22.72 -2.15
C ASN A 181 4.10 21.47 -2.96
N THR A 182 5.10 20.74 -2.50
CA THR A 182 5.63 19.52 -3.08
C THR A 182 5.79 18.46 -1.98
N LEU A 183 5.52 17.20 -2.32
CA LEU A 183 5.61 16.05 -1.43
C LEU A 183 6.32 14.90 -2.13
N VAL A 184 7.33 14.31 -1.49
CA VAL A 184 8.07 13.18 -2.06
C VAL A 184 7.54 11.87 -1.49
N VAL A 185 7.04 11.01 -2.37
CA VAL A 185 6.67 9.64 -2.05
C VAL A 185 7.76 8.69 -2.53
N SER A 186 8.30 7.90 -1.61
CA SER A 186 9.40 6.97 -1.87
C SER A 186 9.17 5.60 -1.24
N GLU A 187 9.92 4.60 -1.70
CA GLU A 187 9.87 3.22 -1.18
C GLU A 187 8.45 2.63 -1.12
N GLY A 188 7.60 3.04 -2.06
CA GLY A 188 6.22 2.58 -2.14
C GLY A 188 6.15 1.13 -2.57
N VAL A 189 5.44 0.32 -1.78
CA VAL A 189 5.14 -1.09 -2.03
C VAL A 189 3.69 -1.35 -1.67
N PHE A 190 3.01 -2.17 -2.46
CA PHE A 190 1.64 -2.59 -2.18
C PHE A 190 1.40 -4.05 -2.54
N ALA A 191 0.49 -4.66 -1.82
CA ALA A 191 -0.20 -5.89 -2.17
C ALA A 191 -1.66 -5.67 -1.78
N VAL A 192 -2.58 -5.63 -2.74
CA VAL A 192 -3.99 -5.33 -2.48
C VAL A 192 -4.89 -6.43 -3.05
N PRO A 193 -6.07 -6.65 -2.45
CA PRO A 193 -7.03 -7.57 -3.02
C PRO A 193 -7.49 -7.07 -4.40
N ARG A 194 -7.66 -8.01 -5.33
CA ARG A 194 -8.20 -7.73 -6.66
C ARG A 194 -9.71 -7.97 -6.67
N TYR A 195 -10.45 -6.96 -7.13
CA TYR A 195 -11.90 -7.02 -7.33
C TYR A 195 -12.28 -6.80 -8.81
#